data_AF-A0A925LPY3-F1
#
_entry.id   AF-A0A925LPY3-F1
#
_cell.length_a   1.000
_cell.length_b   1.000
_cell.length_c   1.000
_cell.angle_alpha   90.00
_cell.angle_beta   90.00
_cell.angle_gamma   90.00
#
_symmetry.space_group_name_H-M   'P 1'
#
loop_
_entity.id
_entity.type
_entity.pdbx_description
1 polymer ?
#
loop_
_entity_poly.entity_id
_entity_poly.type
_entity_poly.pdbx_seq_one_letter_code
_entity_poly.pdbx_strand_id
1 'polypeptide(L)'
;MANRPTPAKNSDVNGTLVTGDFIIDQHIYEGERHQYADHTPGVRVKAEVGGAGKLAELIQVLFDKLDPEQFANVRKVVAARVAPESVQSLLDGSDPAIPIAHQAYAFWRRRPEGEPREKQRWRCFEAMGFGASVPQKTPEDGVCRTDAPCAAWPVPENIPAKPAIIVISEGGMGFRDNEKCWEKEALKHAKHIIFKTANQPAESEVWKELTKHADKLTVVISAAELRKTSARISVGLTWEETFRDLLR
;
A
#
# COMPACT_ATOMS: atom_id res chain seq x y z
N MET A 1 -19.00 32.01 -27.63
CA MET A 1 -18.85 31.36 -26.30
C MET A 1 -19.02 29.86 -26.51
N ALA A 2 -17.93 29.11 -26.49
CA ALA A 2 -17.95 27.68 -26.76
C ALA A 2 -18.44 26.91 -25.52
N ASN A 3 -19.49 26.10 -25.69
CA ASN A 3 -19.99 25.18 -24.68
C ASN A 3 -18.85 24.25 -24.23
N ARG A 4 -18.39 24.39 -22.98
CA ARG A 4 -17.59 23.35 -22.34
C ARG A 4 -18.46 22.10 -22.20
N PRO A 5 -17.97 20.91 -22.59
CA PRO A 5 -18.69 19.67 -22.30
C PRO A 5 -18.80 19.54 -20.78
N THR A 6 -20.01 19.37 -20.30
CA THR A 6 -20.27 18.97 -18.91
C THR A 6 -19.58 17.61 -18.70
N PRO A 7 -18.76 17.42 -17.66
CA PRO A 7 -18.16 16.11 -17.40
C PRO A 7 -19.29 15.12 -17.17
N ALA A 8 -19.28 14.04 -17.95
CA ALA A 8 -20.25 12.96 -17.80
C ALA A 8 -20.25 12.50 -16.34
N LYS A 9 -21.43 12.47 -15.71
CA LYS A 9 -21.61 11.83 -14.40
C LYS A 9 -21.16 10.38 -14.53
N ASN A 10 -20.01 10.06 -13.96
CA ASN A 10 -19.35 8.76 -14.02
C ASN A 10 -20.11 7.78 -13.08
N SER A 11 -21.35 7.42 -13.42
CA SER A 11 -22.29 6.85 -12.46
C SER A 11 -22.31 5.34 -12.30
N ASP A 12 -21.61 4.53 -13.11
CA ASP A 12 -21.69 3.05 -12.99
C ASP A 12 -20.42 2.30 -13.42
N VAL A 13 -19.23 2.79 -13.03
CA VAL A 13 -18.02 1.99 -13.25
C VAL A 13 -17.85 0.97 -12.12
N ASN A 14 -18.25 -0.28 -12.38
CA ASN A 14 -17.84 -1.44 -11.59
C ASN A 14 -16.31 -1.60 -11.72
N GLY A 15 -15.56 -1.21 -10.70
CA GLY A 15 -14.10 -1.29 -10.68
C GLY A 15 -13.57 -1.72 -9.32
N THR A 16 -12.25 -1.79 -9.22
CA THR A 16 -11.53 -2.01 -7.97
C THR A 16 -11.01 -0.68 -7.44
N LEU A 17 -11.39 -0.33 -6.21
CA LEU A 17 -10.82 0.78 -5.48
C LEU A 17 -9.75 0.26 -4.53
N VAL A 18 -8.53 0.79 -4.59
CA VAL A 18 -7.46 0.49 -3.64
C VAL A 18 -7.21 1.70 -2.77
N THR A 19 -7.22 1.56 -1.45
CA THR A 19 -7.01 2.65 -0.49
C THR A 19 -6.17 2.15 0.69
N GLY A 20 -5.82 3.03 1.62
CA GLY A 20 -5.05 2.69 2.81
C GLY A 20 -3.89 3.64 3.06
N ASP A 21 -2.81 3.09 3.64
CA ASP A 21 -1.57 3.81 3.89
C ASP A 21 -0.70 3.85 2.63
N PHE A 22 -0.26 5.05 2.28
CA PHE A 22 0.65 5.32 1.18
C PHE A 22 1.99 5.77 1.73
N ILE A 23 3.06 5.33 1.07
CA ILE A 23 4.44 5.64 1.41
C ILE A 23 5.24 5.93 0.16
N ILE A 24 6.39 6.55 0.33
CA ILE A 24 7.45 6.61 -0.68
C ILE A 24 8.52 5.60 -0.30
N ASP A 25 8.67 4.55 -1.09
CA ASP A 25 9.75 3.59 -0.97
C ASP A 25 11.02 4.19 -1.59
N GLN A 26 12.05 4.37 -0.78
CA GLN A 26 13.38 4.80 -1.14
C GLN A 26 14.28 3.57 -1.31
N HIS A 27 14.46 3.15 -2.55
CA HIS A 27 15.29 2.02 -2.91
C HIS A 27 16.73 2.46 -3.16
N ILE A 28 17.65 2.04 -2.30
CA ILE A 28 19.08 2.28 -2.43
C ILE A 28 19.73 1.04 -3.05
N TYR A 29 20.07 1.11 -4.32
CA TYR A 29 20.76 0.05 -5.05
C TYR A 29 22.26 0.23 -4.92
N GLU A 30 22.94 -0.80 -4.41
CA GLU A 30 24.38 -0.82 -4.25
C GLU A 30 25.12 -0.57 -5.58
N GLY A 31 26.15 0.28 -5.53
CA GLY A 31 27.03 0.54 -6.65
C GLY A 31 28.33 -0.27 -6.53
N GLU A 32 28.98 -0.47 -7.67
CA GLU A 32 30.31 -1.08 -7.79
C GLU A 32 31.39 -0.02 -8.12
N ARG A 33 31.00 1.25 -8.16
CA ARG A 33 31.88 2.39 -8.46
C ARG A 33 32.48 2.92 -7.16
N HIS A 34 33.76 2.63 -6.93
CA HIS A 34 34.47 3.05 -5.71
C HIS A 34 35.42 4.22 -5.95
N GLN A 35 35.91 4.38 -7.17
CA GLN A 35 36.70 5.52 -7.61
C GLN A 35 35.94 6.34 -8.65
N TYR A 36 36.20 7.65 -8.69
CA TYR A 36 35.55 8.52 -9.66
C TYR A 36 35.88 8.13 -11.11
N ALA A 37 37.07 7.59 -11.37
CA ALA A 37 37.46 7.16 -12.71
C ALA A 37 36.83 5.83 -13.15
N ASP A 38 36.20 5.07 -12.24
CA ASP A 38 35.64 3.77 -12.57
C ASP A 38 34.46 3.89 -13.55
N HIS A 39 34.42 2.99 -14.53
CA HIS A 39 33.32 2.86 -15.49
C HIS A 39 32.22 1.89 -15.02
N THR A 40 32.28 1.43 -13.78
CA THR A 40 31.25 0.57 -13.18
C THR A 40 30.05 1.40 -12.72
N PRO A 41 28.85 0.78 -12.60
CA PRO A 41 27.67 1.47 -12.11
C PRO A 41 27.87 1.97 -10.68
N GLY A 42 27.55 3.25 -10.42
CA GLY A 42 27.50 3.79 -9.06
C GLY A 42 26.20 3.43 -8.33
N VAL A 43 26.11 3.90 -7.08
CA VAL A 43 24.89 3.80 -6.27
C VAL A 43 23.73 4.47 -7.01
N ARG A 44 22.55 3.85 -6.98
CA ARG A 44 21.32 4.44 -7.50
C ARG A 44 20.29 4.51 -6.37
N VAL A 45 19.73 5.70 -6.17
CA VAL A 45 18.56 5.88 -5.32
C VAL A 45 17.34 6.01 -6.23
N LYS A 46 16.29 5.24 -5.97
CA LYS A 46 15.02 5.32 -6.69
C LYS A 46 13.89 5.46 -5.69
N ALA A 47 13.17 6.56 -5.77
CA ALA A 47 11.90 6.73 -5.08
C ALA A 47 10.79 6.07 -5.90
N GLU A 48 9.89 5.36 -5.24
CA GLU A 48 8.65 4.84 -5.83
C GLU A 48 7.50 4.97 -4.83
N VAL A 49 6.26 5.03 -5.32
CA VAL A 49 5.09 4.94 -4.44
C VAL A 49 4.95 3.50 -3.95
N GLY A 50 4.93 3.33 -2.64
CA GLY A 50 4.74 2.05 -1.94
C GLY A 50 3.32 1.89 -1.39
N GLY A 51 3.17 0.95 -0.45
CA GLY A 51 1.91 0.74 0.29
C GLY A 51 0.71 0.44 -0.61
N ALA A 52 -0.41 1.11 -0.37
CA ALA A 52 -1.63 0.99 -1.15
C ALA A 52 -1.43 1.35 -2.64
N GLY A 53 -0.53 2.29 -2.95
CA GLY A 53 -0.24 2.69 -4.34
C GLY A 53 0.46 1.59 -5.13
N LYS A 54 1.50 0.97 -4.57
CA LYS A 54 2.17 -0.18 -5.21
C LYS A 54 1.24 -1.39 -5.34
N LEU A 55 0.36 -1.60 -4.36
CA LEU A 55 -0.65 -2.65 -4.45
C LEU A 55 -1.62 -2.41 -5.61
N ALA A 56 -2.07 -1.17 -5.81
CA ALA A 56 -2.91 -0.81 -6.94
C ALA A 56 -2.21 -1.05 -8.29
N GLU A 57 -0.94 -0.65 -8.41
CA GLU A 57 -0.11 -0.91 -9.60
C GLU A 57 0.00 -2.41 -9.88
N LEU A 58 0.28 -3.23 -8.86
CA LEU A 58 0.38 -4.68 -9.01
C LEU A 58 -0.95 -5.30 -9.47
N ILE A 59 -2.07 -4.89 -8.87
CA ILE A 59 -3.40 -5.37 -9.24
C ILE A 59 -3.71 -4.98 -10.70
N GLN A 60 -3.38 -3.77 -11.12
CA GLN A 60 -3.57 -3.33 -12.51
C GLN A 60 -2.74 -4.18 -13.48
N VAL A 61 -1.44 -4.40 -13.19
CA VAL A 61 -0.57 -5.24 -14.01
C VAL A 61 -1.09 -6.68 -14.11
N LEU A 62 -1.69 -7.21 -13.05
CA LEU A 62 -2.33 -8.52 -13.09
C LEU A 62 -3.57 -8.49 -13.99
N PHE A 63 -4.45 -7.50 -13.87
CA PHE A 63 -5.62 -7.38 -14.75
C PHE A 63 -5.26 -7.22 -16.22
N ASP A 64 -4.18 -6.50 -16.54
CA ASP A 64 -3.71 -6.32 -17.92
C ASP A 64 -3.22 -7.64 -18.54
N LYS A 65 -2.84 -8.61 -17.71
CA LYS A 65 -2.40 -9.95 -18.13
C LYS A 65 -3.52 -10.99 -18.14
N LEU A 66 -4.67 -10.69 -17.55
CA LEU A 66 -5.81 -11.59 -17.49
C LEU A 66 -6.63 -11.53 -18.78
N ASP A 67 -7.31 -12.64 -19.07
CA ASP A 67 -8.18 -12.75 -20.24
C ASP A 67 -9.29 -11.67 -20.19
N PRO A 68 -9.38 -10.80 -21.21
CA PRO A 68 -10.44 -9.81 -21.34
C PRO A 68 -11.86 -10.34 -21.14
N GLU A 69 -12.15 -11.54 -21.63
CA GLU A 69 -13.50 -12.10 -21.65
C GLU A 69 -13.93 -12.59 -20.26
N GLN A 70 -12.98 -13.03 -19.43
CA GLN A 70 -13.27 -13.51 -18.09
C GLN A 70 -13.42 -12.37 -17.05
N PHE A 71 -12.81 -11.20 -17.30
CA PHE A 71 -12.70 -10.12 -16.30
C PHE A 71 -13.16 -8.74 -16.79
N ALA A 72 -13.94 -8.65 -17.86
CA ALA A 72 -14.39 -7.39 -18.47
C ALA A 72 -14.98 -6.38 -17.45
N ASN A 73 -15.66 -6.86 -16.41
CA ASN A 73 -16.35 -6.05 -15.40
C ASN A 73 -15.47 -5.57 -14.23
N VAL A 74 -14.16 -5.89 -14.20
CA VAL A 74 -13.25 -5.53 -13.08
C VAL A 74 -12.00 -4.76 -13.57
N ARG A 75 -11.98 -4.34 -14.83
CA ARG A 75 -10.76 -3.81 -15.49
C ARG A 75 -10.24 -2.46 -15.00
N LYS A 76 -11.03 -1.70 -14.25
CA LYS A 76 -10.61 -0.37 -13.77
C LYS A 76 -10.13 -0.47 -12.33
N VAL A 77 -8.82 -0.37 -12.12
CA VAL A 77 -8.24 -0.19 -10.79
C VAL A 77 -7.99 1.30 -10.56
N VAL A 78 -8.41 1.81 -9.41
CA VAL A 78 -8.15 3.19 -8.99
C VAL A 78 -7.56 3.16 -7.59
N ALA A 79 -6.38 3.78 -7.41
CA ALA A 79 -5.84 4.05 -6.08
C ALA A 79 -6.48 5.33 -5.53
N ALA A 80 -7.27 5.23 -4.46
CA ALA A 80 -7.71 6.41 -3.72
C ALA A 80 -6.48 7.12 -3.16
N ARG A 81 -6.33 8.43 -3.40
CA ARG A 81 -5.26 9.30 -2.86
C ARG A 81 -3.93 9.33 -3.60
N VAL A 82 -3.77 8.67 -4.75
CA VAL A 82 -2.61 8.91 -5.60
C VAL A 82 -3.05 9.03 -7.06
N ALA A 83 -2.98 10.26 -7.60
CA ALA A 83 -3.19 10.49 -9.02
C ALA A 83 -1.88 10.23 -9.79
N PRO A 84 -1.89 9.55 -10.95
CA PRO A 84 -0.66 9.22 -11.70
C PRO A 84 0.24 10.44 -11.99
N GLU A 85 -0.36 11.57 -12.36
CA GLU A 85 0.34 12.83 -12.64
C GLU A 85 0.97 13.45 -11.39
N SER A 86 0.32 13.27 -10.23
CA SER A 86 0.83 13.76 -8.95
C SER A 86 1.97 12.91 -8.40
N VAL A 87 2.10 11.65 -8.83
CA VAL A 87 3.21 10.78 -8.41
C VAL A 87 4.56 11.39 -8.76
N GLN A 88 4.70 11.97 -9.95
CA GLN A 88 6.01 12.44 -10.40
C GLN A 88 6.55 13.59 -9.52
N SER A 89 5.71 14.54 -9.15
CA SER A 89 6.11 15.64 -8.25
C SER A 89 6.47 15.15 -6.84
N LEU A 90 5.81 14.08 -6.37
CA LEU A 90 6.13 13.43 -5.10
C LEU A 90 7.48 12.69 -5.17
N LEU A 91 7.75 11.98 -6.27
CA LEU A 91 8.98 11.21 -6.46
C LEU A 91 10.21 12.10 -6.64
N ASP A 92 10.05 13.24 -7.29
CA ASP A 92 11.15 14.19 -7.52
C ASP A 92 11.49 15.01 -6.26
N GLY A 93 10.80 14.77 -5.13
CA GLY A 93 11.00 15.48 -3.86
C GLY A 93 10.65 16.97 -3.94
N SER A 94 9.99 17.38 -5.02
CA SER A 94 9.59 18.77 -5.27
C SER A 94 8.36 19.18 -4.47
N ASP A 95 7.62 18.20 -3.95
CA ASP A 95 6.47 18.42 -3.08
C ASP A 95 6.87 18.29 -1.60
N PRO A 96 6.96 19.39 -0.84
CA PRO A 96 7.29 19.37 0.58
C PRO A 96 6.15 18.81 1.46
N ALA A 97 5.01 18.42 0.88
CA ALA A 97 3.83 18.00 1.65
C ALA A 97 3.88 16.57 2.19
N ILE A 98 4.77 15.69 1.70
CA ILE A 98 4.83 14.30 2.19
C ILE A 98 5.70 14.21 3.46
N PRO A 99 5.12 13.77 4.59
CA PRO A 99 5.88 13.63 5.84
C PRO A 99 7.07 12.67 5.70
N ILE A 100 8.18 12.96 6.38
CA ILE A 100 9.36 12.07 6.44
C ILE A 100 8.99 10.68 6.98
N ALA A 101 8.04 10.61 7.91
CA ALA A 101 7.51 9.35 8.44
C ALA A 101 6.85 8.46 7.37
N HIS A 102 6.47 9.03 6.21
CA HIS A 102 5.91 8.30 5.07
C HIS A 102 6.97 7.83 4.08
N GLN A 103 8.25 7.99 4.40
CA GLN A 103 9.34 7.43 3.60
C GLN A 103 9.76 6.10 4.21
N ALA A 104 9.84 5.04 3.40
CA ALA A 104 10.40 3.75 3.79
C ALA A 104 11.70 3.52 3.02
N TYR A 105 12.66 2.84 3.62
CA TYR A 105 13.99 2.68 3.05
C TYR A 105 14.36 1.21 2.94
N ALA A 106 14.92 0.84 1.79
CA ALA A 106 15.44 -0.50 1.56
C ALA A 106 16.76 -0.45 0.80
N PHE A 107 17.74 -1.24 1.27
CA PHE A 107 19.01 -1.44 0.60
C PHE A 107 18.96 -2.71 -0.24
N TRP A 108 19.38 -2.59 -1.50
CA TRP A 108 19.34 -3.65 -2.49
C TRP A 108 20.75 -4.02 -2.92
N ARG A 109 21.03 -5.33 -2.93
CA ARG A 109 22.30 -5.91 -3.38
C ARG A 109 22.03 -6.99 -4.42
N ARG A 110 22.98 -7.19 -5.33
CA ARG A 110 22.93 -8.30 -6.29
C ARG A 110 23.27 -9.63 -5.61
N ARG A 111 22.48 -10.67 -5.88
CA ARG A 111 22.68 -12.03 -5.37
C ARG A 111 22.47 -13.09 -6.48
N PRO A 112 23.14 -14.26 -6.40
CA PRO A 112 24.19 -14.61 -5.44
C PRO A 112 25.44 -13.75 -5.66
N GLU A 113 26.20 -13.53 -4.60
CA GLU A 113 27.48 -12.84 -4.70
C GLU A 113 28.51 -13.77 -5.34
N GLY A 114 29.41 -13.23 -6.18
CA GLY A 114 30.42 -14.01 -6.90
C GLY A 114 29.95 -14.68 -8.20
N GLU A 115 28.65 -14.73 -8.50
CA GLU A 115 28.14 -15.22 -9.78
C GLU A 115 28.27 -14.16 -10.90
N PRO A 116 28.35 -14.57 -12.18
CA PRO A 116 28.25 -13.67 -13.33
C PRO A 116 26.99 -12.78 -13.29
N ARG A 117 27.13 -11.53 -13.74
CA ARG A 117 26.11 -10.47 -13.61
C ARG A 117 24.76 -10.84 -14.23
N GLU A 118 24.75 -11.63 -15.30
CA GLU A 118 23.57 -12.14 -15.98
C GLU A 118 22.77 -13.15 -15.16
N LYS A 119 23.41 -13.83 -14.20
CA LYS A 119 22.77 -14.73 -13.24
C LYS A 119 22.37 -14.03 -11.95
N GLN A 120 22.99 -12.89 -11.65
CA GLN A 120 22.65 -12.09 -10.49
C GLN A 120 21.27 -11.43 -10.62
N ARG A 121 20.58 -11.28 -9.50
CA ARG A 121 19.32 -10.54 -9.38
C ARG A 121 19.39 -9.58 -8.19
N TRP A 122 18.70 -8.45 -8.29
CA TRP A 122 18.52 -7.56 -7.15
C TRP A 122 17.66 -8.25 -6.09
N ARG A 123 18.16 -8.28 -4.85
CA ARG A 123 17.43 -8.73 -3.68
C ARG A 123 17.48 -7.63 -2.63
N CYS A 124 16.37 -7.45 -1.92
CA CYS A 124 16.38 -6.62 -0.72
C CYS A 124 17.35 -7.27 0.25
N PHE A 125 18.47 -6.60 0.51
CA PHE A 125 19.49 -7.06 1.43
C PHE A 125 19.14 -6.65 2.85
N GLU A 126 18.64 -5.42 3.00
CA GLU A 126 18.22 -4.87 4.28
C GLU A 126 16.98 -3.98 4.10
N ALA A 127 15.93 -4.28 4.87
CA ALA A 127 14.81 -3.38 5.04
C ALA A 127 15.17 -2.42 6.19
N MET A 128 15.49 -1.17 5.86
CA MET A 128 16.01 -0.18 6.81
C MET A 128 14.91 0.49 7.64
N GLY A 129 13.64 0.19 7.34
CA GLY A 129 12.48 0.71 8.07
C GLY A 129 11.99 2.05 7.52
N PHE A 130 11.33 2.82 8.38
CA PHE A 130 10.68 4.09 8.03
C PHE A 130 11.52 5.30 8.46
N GLY A 131 11.31 6.42 7.79
CA GLY A 131 11.90 7.70 8.12
C GLY A 131 11.47 8.18 9.51
N ALA A 132 12.19 9.18 10.03
CA ALA A 132 11.95 9.70 11.36
C ALA A 132 10.48 10.11 11.56
N SER A 133 9.86 9.54 12.59
CA SER A 133 8.63 10.08 13.15
C SER A 133 8.91 11.50 13.61
N VAL A 134 8.15 12.48 13.12
CA VAL A 134 8.14 13.80 13.73
C VAL A 134 7.71 13.58 15.19
N PRO A 135 8.42 14.10 16.22
CA PRO A 135 8.01 13.92 17.60
C PRO A 135 6.60 14.46 17.77
N GLN A 136 5.64 13.53 17.84
CA GLN A 136 4.29 13.85 18.20
C GLN A 136 4.31 14.23 19.68
N LYS A 137 3.59 15.29 20.04
CA LYS A 137 3.12 15.37 21.41
C LYS A 137 2.30 14.11 21.64
N THR A 138 2.87 13.14 22.34
CA THR A 138 2.09 12.04 22.91
C THR A 138 0.97 12.71 23.71
N PRO A 139 -0.30 12.54 23.34
CA PRO A 139 -1.37 12.91 24.24
C PRO A 139 -1.19 12.08 25.53
N GLU A 140 -1.68 12.57 26.66
CA GLU A 140 -1.49 11.95 27.98
C GLU A 140 -2.01 10.50 28.07
N ASP A 141 -2.78 10.04 27.08
CA ASP A 141 -3.31 8.68 26.94
C ASP A 141 -2.35 7.70 26.23
N GLY A 142 -1.17 8.15 25.79
CA GLY A 142 -0.17 7.30 25.12
C GLY A 142 -0.54 6.89 23.69
N VAL A 143 -1.61 7.46 23.11
CA VAL A 143 -2.03 7.15 21.74
C VAL A 143 -1.31 8.08 20.76
N CYS A 144 -0.43 7.53 19.92
CA CYS A 144 0.17 8.26 18.80
C CYS A 144 -0.90 8.64 17.76
N ARG A 145 -1.57 9.78 17.96
CA ARG A 145 -2.49 10.35 16.98
C ARG A 145 -1.66 11.13 15.96
N THR A 146 -1.49 10.56 14.77
CA THR A 146 -1.05 11.34 13.62
C THR A 146 -2.18 12.27 13.21
N ASP A 147 -2.09 13.54 13.61
CA ASP A 147 -2.85 14.62 12.96
C ASP A 147 -2.46 14.76 11.47
N ALA A 148 -1.40 14.06 11.01
CA ALA A 148 -1.06 13.91 9.60
C ALA A 148 -2.26 13.26 8.88
N PRO A 149 -3.06 14.04 8.17
CA PRO A 149 -4.26 13.53 7.55
C PRO A 149 -3.83 12.64 6.39
N CYS A 150 -4.66 11.67 6.01
CA CYS A 150 -4.57 11.08 4.68
C CYS A 150 -4.71 12.13 3.54
N ALA A 151 -4.86 13.42 3.86
CA ALA A 151 -4.80 14.57 2.96
C ALA A 151 -3.38 14.98 2.56
N ALA A 152 -2.32 14.36 3.12
CA ALA A 152 -0.97 14.49 2.54
C ALA A 152 -0.89 13.87 1.13
N TRP A 153 -1.84 13.00 0.78
CA TRP A 153 -1.84 12.26 -0.47
C TRP A 153 -2.95 12.78 -1.43
N PRO A 154 -2.60 13.12 -2.68
CA PRO A 154 -3.49 13.77 -3.64
C PRO A 154 -4.61 12.86 -4.15
N VAL A 155 -5.86 13.25 -3.97
CA VAL A 155 -7.03 12.45 -4.36
C VAL A 155 -7.28 12.53 -5.88
N PRO A 156 -7.34 11.41 -6.60
CA PRO A 156 -7.67 11.44 -8.03
C PRO A 156 -9.14 11.81 -8.24
N GLU A 157 -9.42 12.56 -9.31
CA GLU A 157 -10.78 13.04 -9.63
C GLU A 157 -11.76 11.91 -9.98
N ASN A 158 -11.25 10.73 -10.38
CA ASN A 158 -12.02 9.66 -11.00
C ASN A 158 -12.23 8.43 -10.09
N ILE A 159 -12.42 8.65 -8.79
CA ILE A 159 -12.74 7.56 -7.84
C ILE A 159 -14.13 6.97 -8.17
N PRO A 160 -14.25 5.64 -8.34
CA PRO A 160 -15.55 5.00 -8.54
C PRO A 160 -16.46 5.22 -7.33
N ALA A 161 -17.64 5.80 -7.54
CA ALA A 161 -18.61 6.03 -6.47
C ALA A 161 -19.18 4.72 -5.88
N LYS A 162 -19.18 3.64 -6.67
CA LYS A 162 -19.70 2.32 -6.30
C LYS A 162 -18.76 1.23 -6.82
N PRO A 163 -17.57 1.05 -6.22
CA PRO A 163 -16.65 0.01 -6.68
C PRO A 163 -17.25 -1.38 -6.42
N ALA A 164 -16.93 -2.35 -7.27
CA ALA A 164 -17.32 -3.74 -7.02
C ALA A 164 -16.44 -4.36 -5.92
N ILE A 165 -15.16 -3.99 -5.89
CA ILE A 165 -14.18 -4.46 -4.91
C ILE A 165 -13.49 -3.24 -4.29
N ILE A 166 -13.36 -3.22 -2.97
CA ILE A 166 -12.46 -2.29 -2.28
C ILE A 166 -11.33 -3.07 -1.62
N VAL A 167 -10.10 -2.65 -1.85
CA VAL A 167 -8.89 -3.22 -1.25
C VAL A 167 -8.29 -2.15 -0.36
N ILE A 168 -8.20 -2.44 0.94
CA ILE A 168 -7.59 -1.57 1.93
C ILE A 168 -6.23 -2.18 2.29
N SER A 169 -5.15 -1.41 2.10
CA SER A 169 -3.80 -1.78 2.56
C SER A 169 -3.41 -0.88 3.72
N GLU A 170 -3.62 -1.37 4.93
CA GLU A 170 -3.32 -0.70 6.18
C GLU A 170 -1.95 -1.16 6.72
N GLY A 171 -1.12 -0.20 7.11
CA GLY A 171 0.28 -0.39 7.52
C GLY A 171 0.63 0.27 8.85
N GLY A 172 -0.32 0.88 9.55
CA GLY A 172 -0.13 1.53 10.84
C GLY A 172 0.25 3.01 10.76
N MET A 173 -0.09 3.69 9.67
CA MET A 173 0.36 5.08 9.42
C MET A 173 -0.74 6.11 9.60
N GLY A 174 -1.74 5.79 10.44
CA GLY A 174 -2.83 6.69 10.80
C GLY A 174 -4.12 6.46 10.01
N PHE A 175 -4.12 5.68 8.92
CA PHE A 175 -5.36 5.31 8.23
C PHE A 175 -6.36 4.67 9.20
N ARG A 176 -5.88 3.78 10.07
CA ARG A 176 -6.73 2.98 10.97
C ARG A 176 -7.49 3.78 12.04
N ASP A 177 -7.04 4.99 12.34
CA ASP A 177 -7.55 5.84 13.42
C ASP A 177 -8.23 7.11 12.90
N ASN A 178 -8.30 7.28 11.56
CA ASN A 178 -8.85 8.47 10.93
C ASN A 178 -9.99 8.13 9.98
N GLU A 179 -11.20 8.30 10.49
CA GLU A 179 -12.46 8.03 9.79
C GLU A 179 -12.61 8.77 8.45
N LYS A 180 -11.96 9.94 8.30
CA LYS A 180 -11.95 10.72 7.04
C LYS A 180 -11.16 10.02 5.92
N CYS A 181 -10.37 9.02 6.27
CA CYS A 181 -9.63 8.20 5.32
C CYS A 181 -10.44 7.04 4.76
N TRP A 182 -11.52 6.66 5.44
CA TRP A 182 -12.33 5.52 5.08
C TRP A 182 -13.36 5.99 4.06
N GLU A 183 -13.22 5.52 2.83
CA GLU A 183 -14.13 5.82 1.72
C GLU A 183 -15.51 5.16 1.99
N LYS A 184 -16.29 5.71 2.94
CA LYS A 184 -17.46 5.06 3.56
C LYS A 184 -18.55 4.69 2.57
N GLU A 185 -18.83 5.58 1.62
CA GLU A 185 -19.82 5.30 0.57
C GLU A 185 -19.35 4.13 -0.33
N ALA A 186 -18.04 4.04 -0.60
CA ALA A 186 -17.48 2.91 -1.32
C ALA A 186 -17.59 1.60 -0.51
N LEU A 187 -17.32 1.64 0.81
CA LEU A 187 -17.49 0.48 1.70
C LEU A 187 -18.94 -0.04 1.69
N LYS A 188 -19.92 0.88 1.77
CA LYS A 188 -21.34 0.55 1.74
C LYS A 188 -21.74 -0.18 0.46
N HIS A 189 -21.24 0.27 -0.69
CA HIS A 189 -21.63 -0.24 -2.01
C HIS A 189 -20.77 -1.40 -2.54
N ALA A 190 -19.57 -1.61 -2.00
CA ALA A 190 -18.70 -2.70 -2.42
C ALA A 190 -19.37 -4.07 -2.29
N LYS A 191 -19.15 -4.95 -3.27
CA LYS A 191 -19.55 -6.37 -3.20
C LYS A 191 -18.54 -7.19 -2.41
N HIS A 192 -17.26 -6.81 -2.47
CA HIS A 192 -16.18 -7.42 -1.72
C HIS A 192 -15.28 -6.36 -1.10
N ILE A 193 -14.87 -6.60 0.15
CA ILE A 193 -13.94 -5.77 0.89
C ILE A 193 -12.74 -6.64 1.25
N ILE A 194 -11.55 -6.28 0.78
CA ILE A 194 -10.29 -6.96 1.13
C ILE A 194 -9.52 -6.03 2.06
N PHE A 195 -9.39 -6.41 3.33
CA PHE A 195 -8.64 -5.66 4.33
C PHE A 195 -7.30 -6.34 4.59
N LYS A 196 -6.24 -5.83 3.94
CA LYS A 196 -4.85 -6.21 4.21
C LYS A 196 -4.31 -5.32 5.32
N THR A 197 -3.81 -5.91 6.40
CA THR A 197 -3.23 -5.16 7.53
C THR A 197 -1.90 -5.74 7.97
N ALA A 198 -0.99 -4.85 8.37
CA ALA A 198 0.26 -5.18 9.06
C ALA A 198 0.15 -5.11 10.59
N ASN A 199 -1.07 -4.92 11.13
CA ASN A 199 -1.35 -4.79 12.55
C ASN A 199 -2.49 -5.71 12.98
N GLN A 200 -2.67 -5.86 14.29
CA GLN A 200 -3.81 -6.58 14.84
C GLN A 200 -5.11 -5.79 14.58
N PRO A 201 -6.13 -6.38 13.93
CA PRO A 201 -7.35 -5.65 13.57
C PRO A 201 -8.18 -5.21 14.78
N ALA A 202 -8.30 -6.09 15.78
CA ALA A 202 -9.32 -6.08 16.82
C ALA A 202 -9.39 -4.80 17.66
N GLU A 203 -8.34 -3.99 17.66
CA GLU A 203 -8.19 -2.82 18.54
C GLU A 203 -8.38 -1.48 17.81
N SER A 204 -8.69 -1.47 16.50
CA SER A 204 -8.78 -0.22 15.73
C SER A 204 -10.18 0.24 15.38
N GLU A 205 -10.35 1.55 15.24
CA GLU A 205 -11.62 2.16 14.84
C GLU A 205 -12.02 1.73 13.42
N VAL A 206 -11.05 1.60 12.50
CA VAL A 206 -11.33 1.05 11.16
C VAL A 206 -11.92 -0.36 11.23
N TRP A 207 -11.49 -1.20 12.17
CA TRP A 207 -12.03 -2.54 12.34
C TRP A 207 -13.49 -2.54 12.78
N LYS A 208 -13.85 -1.63 13.70
CA LYS A 208 -15.25 -1.44 14.12
C LYS A 208 -16.13 -1.02 12.94
N GLU A 209 -15.60 -0.22 12.01
CA GLU A 209 -16.30 0.13 10.78
C GLU A 209 -16.43 -1.07 9.83
N LEU A 210 -15.33 -1.77 9.56
CA LEU A 210 -15.30 -2.87 8.61
C LEU A 210 -16.16 -4.06 9.03
N THR A 211 -16.29 -4.33 10.33
CA THR A 211 -17.14 -5.42 10.85
C THR A 211 -18.64 -5.19 10.61
N LYS A 212 -19.08 -3.96 10.33
CA LYS A 212 -20.46 -3.67 9.85
C LYS A 212 -20.74 -4.28 8.47
N HIS A 213 -19.70 -4.72 7.79
CA HIS A 213 -19.72 -5.33 6.46
C HIS A 213 -19.12 -6.74 6.46
N ALA A 214 -19.21 -7.45 7.59
CA ALA A 214 -18.58 -8.76 7.79
C ALA A 214 -18.98 -9.80 6.74
N ASP A 215 -20.18 -9.70 6.17
CA ASP A 215 -20.71 -10.58 5.12
C ASP A 215 -19.91 -10.55 3.81
N LYS A 216 -19.15 -9.46 3.59
CA LYS A 216 -18.36 -9.22 2.38
C LYS A 216 -16.88 -8.92 2.67
N LEU A 217 -16.45 -9.07 3.91
CA LEU A 217 -15.09 -8.75 4.37
C LEU A 217 -14.18 -9.98 4.32
N THR A 218 -13.07 -9.84 3.60
CA THR A 218 -11.93 -10.76 3.64
C THR A 218 -10.75 -10.06 4.30
N VAL A 219 -10.16 -10.67 5.33
CA VAL A 219 -9.00 -10.11 6.04
C VAL A 219 -7.74 -10.83 5.63
N VAL A 220 -6.73 -10.06 5.23
CA VAL A 220 -5.38 -10.55 4.91
C VAL A 220 -4.42 -10.03 5.96
N ILE A 221 -3.96 -10.92 6.82
CA ILE A 221 -2.99 -10.62 7.87
C ILE A 221 -1.86 -11.63 7.80
N SER A 222 -0.63 -11.18 8.06
CA SER A 222 0.50 -12.10 8.07
C SER A 222 0.41 -13.04 9.28
N ALA A 223 0.86 -14.28 9.12
CA ALA A 223 1.00 -15.20 10.25
C ALA A 223 1.94 -14.64 11.33
N ALA A 224 2.93 -13.82 10.96
CA ALA A 224 3.81 -13.15 11.90
C ALA A 224 3.06 -12.17 12.81
N GLU A 225 2.10 -11.42 12.28
CA GLU A 225 1.25 -10.53 13.09
C GLU A 225 0.32 -11.30 14.01
N LEU A 226 -0.27 -12.40 13.53
CA LEU A 226 -1.11 -13.26 14.38
C LEU A 226 -0.32 -13.87 15.55
N ARG A 227 0.94 -14.25 15.34
CA ARG A 227 1.83 -14.77 16.40
C ARG A 227 2.13 -13.77 17.51
N LYS A 228 1.90 -12.47 17.30
CA LYS A 228 2.02 -11.46 18.37
C LYS A 228 0.87 -11.54 19.38
N THR A 229 -0.17 -12.31 19.09
CA THR A 229 -1.29 -12.61 20.01
C THR A 229 -1.07 -13.97 20.69
N SER A 230 -2.02 -14.38 21.52
CA SER A 230 -2.07 -15.73 22.10
C SER A 230 -2.32 -16.86 21.07
N ALA A 231 -2.44 -16.55 19.78
CA ALA A 231 -2.56 -17.54 18.72
C ALA A 231 -1.28 -18.38 18.60
N ARG A 232 -1.38 -19.68 18.90
CA ARG A 232 -0.25 -20.63 18.83
C ARG A 232 0.00 -21.06 17.37
N ILE A 233 0.48 -20.13 16.55
CA ILE A 233 0.86 -20.43 15.17
C ILE A 233 2.37 -20.73 15.13
N SER A 234 2.72 -21.99 14.90
CA SER A 234 4.13 -22.42 14.88
C SER A 234 4.94 -21.72 13.77
N VAL A 235 6.24 -21.48 13.99
CA VAL A 235 7.13 -20.86 12.98
C VAL A 235 7.55 -21.90 11.94
N GLY A 236 7.51 -21.55 10.65
CA GLY A 236 7.95 -22.43 9.56
C GLY A 236 6.88 -23.39 8.99
N LEU A 237 5.61 -23.22 9.35
CA LEU A 237 4.52 -24.07 8.88
C LEU A 237 4.24 -23.89 7.38
N THR A 238 3.90 -25.01 6.76
CA THR A 238 3.21 -25.04 5.47
C THR A 238 1.78 -24.49 5.61
N TRP A 239 1.13 -24.13 4.51
CA TRP A 239 -0.24 -23.60 4.52
C TRP A 239 -1.23 -24.58 5.19
N GLU A 240 -1.02 -25.88 4.99
CA GLU A 240 -1.85 -26.98 5.51
C GLU A 240 -1.76 -27.16 7.03
N GLU A 241 -0.63 -26.79 7.63
CA GLU A 241 -0.41 -26.89 9.08
C GLU A 241 -0.93 -25.65 9.81
N THR A 242 -0.79 -24.47 9.18
CA THR A 242 -1.37 -23.21 9.71
C THR A 242 -2.89 -23.31 9.85
N PHE A 243 -3.57 -23.96 8.90
CA PHE A 243 -5.02 -24.15 8.97
C PHE A 243 -5.44 -25.08 10.13
N ARG A 244 -4.66 -26.13 10.42
CA ARG A 244 -4.94 -27.04 11.54
C ARG A 244 -4.74 -26.38 12.91
N ASP A 245 -3.76 -25.49 13.02
CA ASP A 245 -3.51 -24.74 14.25
C ASP A 245 -4.62 -23.72 14.57
N LEU A 246 -5.34 -23.23 13.56
CA LEU A 246 -6.48 -22.31 13.75
C LEU A 246 -7.80 -23.01 14.13
N LEU A 247 -7.88 -24.33 13.96
CA LEU A 247 -9.09 -25.13 14.26
C LEU A 247 -9.04 -25.81 15.64
N ARG A 248 -7.99 -25.57 16.43
CA ARG A 248 -7.82 -26.07 17.80
C ARG A 248 -8.05 -24.96 18.81
#